data_AF-A0A7C3CXE5-F1
#
_entry.id   AF-A0A7C3CXE5-F1
#
_cell.length_a   1.000
_cell.length_b   1.000
_cell.length_c   1.000
_cell.angle_alpha   90.00
_cell.angle_beta   90.00
_cell.angle_gamma   90.00
#
_symmetry.space_group_name_H-M   'P 1'
#
loop_
_entity.id
_entity.type
_entity.pdbx_description
1 polymer ?
#
loop_
_entity_poly.entity_id
_entity_poly.type
_entity_poly.pdbx_seq_one_letter_code
_entity_poly.pdbx_strand_id
1 'polypeptide(L)'
;MPLASVDLIRDKWQACPDPDAVEAGLDVLSSGEAALLVAMCSFYNPEWGGGLMRHMGINGLADLASRLDLQERQIITDLLLNYTGW
;
A
#
# COMPACT_ATOMS: atom_id res chain seq x y z
N MET A 1 -8.75 -19.32 -4.80
CA MET A 1 -7.73 -19.14 -5.85
C MET A 1 -6.36 -19.36 -5.22
N PRO A 2 -5.39 -20.01 -5.90
CA PRO A 2 -4.02 -20.02 -5.37
C PRO A 2 -3.53 -18.57 -5.31
N LEU A 3 -2.88 -18.18 -4.22
CA LEU A 3 -2.17 -16.90 -4.14
C LEU A 3 -1.19 -16.88 -5.31
N ALA A 4 -1.35 -15.96 -6.25
CA ALA A 4 -0.36 -15.79 -7.31
C ALA A 4 0.98 -15.51 -6.61
N SER A 5 1.99 -16.34 -6.87
CA SER A 5 3.33 -16.02 -6.37
C SER A 5 3.73 -14.67 -6.93
N VAL A 6 4.23 -13.78 -6.07
CA VAL A 6 4.65 -12.42 -6.45
C VAL A 6 5.68 -12.49 -7.59
N ASP A 7 6.50 -13.54 -7.63
CA ASP A 7 7.51 -13.80 -8.66
C ASP A 7 6.95 -14.01 -10.08
N LEU A 8 5.65 -14.30 -10.19
CA LEU A 8 4.95 -14.56 -11.47
C LEU A 8 4.17 -13.35 -11.97
N ILE A 9 4.14 -12.24 -11.21
CA ILE A 9 3.49 -11.00 -11.64
C ILE A 9 4.30 -10.41 -12.80
N ARG A 10 3.64 -10.22 -13.93
CA ARG A 10 4.16 -9.66 -15.19
C ARG A 10 3.43 -8.38 -15.59
N ASP A 11 2.24 -8.17 -15.03
CA ASP A 11 1.38 -7.01 -15.28
C ASP A 11 0.73 -6.57 -13.96
N LYS A 12 0.53 -5.27 -13.80
CA LYS A 12 -0.18 -4.65 -12.68
C LYS A 12 -1.52 -5.30 -12.38
N TRP A 13 -2.26 -5.70 -13.41
CA TRP A 13 -3.60 -6.27 -13.22
C TRP A 13 -3.59 -7.60 -12.45
N GLN A 14 -2.45 -8.29 -12.43
CA GLN A 14 -2.26 -9.51 -11.63
C GLN A 14 -2.00 -9.21 -10.15
N ALA A 15 -1.65 -7.96 -9.83
CA ALA A 15 -1.45 -7.43 -8.49
C ALA A 15 -2.62 -6.53 -8.03
N CYS A 16 -3.76 -6.55 -8.73
CA CYS A 16 -4.91 -5.70 -8.42
C CYS A 16 -5.39 -5.94 -6.98
N PRO A 17 -5.38 -4.92 -6.12
CA PRO A 17 -6.01 -5.01 -4.81
C PRO A 17 -7.52 -5.23 -4.96
N ASP A 18 -8.12 -5.87 -3.97
CA ASP A 18 -9.58 -5.92 -3.79
C ASP A 18 -10.01 -4.65 -3.04
N PRO A 19 -10.69 -3.69 -3.68
CA PRO A 19 -11.01 -2.42 -3.04
C PRO A 19 -11.94 -2.56 -1.83
N ASP A 20 -12.92 -3.46 -1.92
CA ASP A 20 -13.89 -3.67 -0.85
C ASP A 20 -13.21 -4.27 0.39
N ALA A 21 -12.31 -5.24 0.16
CA ALA A 21 -11.53 -5.85 1.25
C ALA A 21 -10.55 -4.86 1.88
N VAL A 22 -9.91 -4.00 1.07
CA VAL A 22 -9.00 -2.96 1.57
C VAL A 22 -9.76 -1.98 2.44
N GLU A 23 -10.84 -1.39 1.95
CA GLU A 23 -11.60 -0.37 2.67
C GLU A 23 -12.22 -0.92 3.95
N ALA A 24 -12.79 -2.13 3.92
CA ALA A 24 -13.29 -2.79 5.14
C ALA A 24 -12.18 -3.13 6.15
N GLY A 25 -10.96 -3.38 5.67
CA GLY A 25 -9.81 -3.69 6.50
C GLY A 25 -9.26 -2.48 7.27
N LEU A 26 -9.41 -1.27 6.75
CA LEU A 26 -8.82 -0.07 7.36
C LEU A 26 -9.34 0.23 8.77
N ASP A 27 -10.58 -0.17 9.09
CA ASP A 27 -11.19 0.04 10.40
C ASP A 27 -10.73 -0.97 11.47
N VAL A 28 -10.13 -2.10 11.07
CA VAL A 28 -9.74 -3.19 11.97
C VAL A 28 -8.22 -3.35 12.11
N LEU A 29 -7.46 -2.90 11.11
CA LEU A 29 -6.00 -2.94 11.12
C LEU A 29 -5.42 -1.94 12.13
N SER A 30 -4.21 -2.24 12.62
CA SER A 30 -3.46 -1.25 13.38
C SER A 30 -3.09 -0.05 12.51
N SER A 31 -2.75 1.08 13.14
CA SER A 31 -2.35 2.30 12.41
C SER A 31 -1.16 2.06 11.45
N GLY A 32 -0.21 1.20 11.82
CA GLY A 32 0.94 0.84 11.00
C GLY A 32 0.56 -0.04 9.81
N GLU A 33 -0.17 -1.14 10.07
CA GLU A 33 -0.62 -2.06 9.00
C GLU A 33 -1.51 -1.34 7.99
N ALA A 34 -2.44 -0.50 8.46
CA ALA A 34 -3.30 0.29 7.60
C ALA A 34 -2.49 1.32 6.80
N ALA A 35 -1.49 1.98 7.41
CA ALA A 35 -0.58 2.89 6.71
C ALA A 35 0.25 2.18 5.63
N LEU A 36 0.75 0.98 5.91
CA LEU A 36 1.47 0.16 4.93
C LEU A 36 0.54 -0.21 3.76
N LEU A 37 -0.68 -0.67 4.06
CA LEU A 37 -1.64 -1.10 3.06
C LEU A 37 -2.04 0.04 2.11
N VAL A 38 -2.39 1.22 2.64
CA VAL A 38 -2.74 2.37 1.79
C VAL A 38 -1.54 2.89 0.99
N ALA A 39 -0.32 2.76 1.52
CA ALA A 39 0.90 3.04 0.78
C ALA A 39 1.06 2.10 -0.42
N MET A 40 0.92 0.78 -0.24
CA MET A 40 0.95 -0.18 -1.34
C MET A 40 -0.16 0.11 -2.38
N CYS A 41 -1.36 0.45 -1.93
CA CYS A 41 -2.46 0.84 -2.82
C CYS A 41 -2.13 2.09 -3.64
N SER A 42 -1.36 3.06 -3.10
CA SER A 42 -0.93 4.25 -3.84
C SER A 42 0.09 3.97 -4.94
N PHE A 43 0.93 2.94 -4.79
CA PHE A 43 1.80 2.45 -5.86
C PHE A 43 1.00 1.75 -6.96
N TYR A 44 -0.06 1.02 -6.59
CA TYR A 44 -0.95 0.39 -7.57
C TYR A 44 -1.79 1.43 -8.35
N ASN A 45 -2.46 2.33 -7.63
CA ASN A 45 -3.29 3.40 -8.15
C ASN A 45 -3.10 4.68 -7.31
N PRO A 46 -2.36 5.69 -7.82
CA PRO A 46 -2.05 6.90 -7.08
C PRO A 46 -3.27 7.72 -6.64
N GLU A 47 -4.35 7.70 -7.43
CA GLU A 47 -5.56 8.46 -7.14
C GLU A 47 -6.34 7.82 -6.00
N TRP A 48 -6.63 6.51 -6.12
CA TRP A 48 -7.35 5.75 -5.09
C TRP A 48 -6.56 5.67 -3.79
N GLY A 49 -5.29 5.23 -3.83
CA GLY A 49 -4.45 5.12 -2.64
C GLY A 49 -4.18 6.48 -1.98
N GLY A 50 -4.02 7.54 -2.77
CA GLY A 50 -3.92 8.91 -2.24
C GLY A 50 -5.21 9.38 -1.55
N GLY A 51 -6.37 8.94 -2.03
CA GLY A 51 -7.67 9.13 -1.36
C GLY A 51 -7.71 8.43 0.00
N LEU A 52 -7.31 7.16 0.06
CA LEU A 52 -7.25 6.38 1.30
C LEU A 52 -6.30 7.00 2.33
N MET A 53 -5.11 7.44 1.91
CA MET A 53 -4.16 8.14 2.79
C MET A 53 -4.77 9.40 3.41
N ARG A 54 -5.46 10.23 2.62
CA ARG A 54 -6.13 11.43 3.11
C ARG A 54 -7.25 11.09 4.09
N HIS A 55 -8.04 10.05 3.81
CA HIS A 55 -9.07 9.57 4.71
C HIS A 55 -8.50 9.16 6.08
N MET A 56 -7.31 8.55 6.09
CA MET A 56 -6.57 8.18 7.30
C MET A 56 -5.80 9.34 7.96
N GLY A 57 -5.87 10.56 7.42
CA GLY A 57 -5.15 11.72 7.93
C GLY A 57 -3.63 11.64 7.75
N ILE A 58 -3.15 10.94 6.71
CA ILE A 58 -1.74 10.92 6.31
C ILE A 58 -1.54 12.06 5.29
N ASN A 59 -0.81 13.11 5.67
CA ASN A 59 -0.68 14.32 4.84
C ASN A 59 0.64 14.37 4.05
N GLY A 60 1.51 13.38 4.21
CA GLY A 60 2.78 13.32 3.48
C GLY A 60 3.71 12.22 3.96
N LEU A 61 4.93 12.21 3.43
CA LEU A 61 5.94 11.18 3.70
C LEU A 61 6.36 11.10 5.17
N ALA A 62 6.46 12.24 5.87
CA ALA A 62 6.80 12.25 7.29
C ALA A 62 5.71 11.60 8.15
N ASP A 63 4.44 11.95 7.89
CA ASP A 63 3.28 11.36 8.57
C ASP A 63 3.22 9.85 8.32
N LEU A 64 3.41 9.42 7.06
CA LEU A 64 3.47 8.02 6.69
C LEU A 64 4.60 7.29 7.46
N ALA A 65 5.83 7.81 7.37
CA ALA A 65 7.00 7.21 8.01
C ALA A 65 6.88 7.12 9.54
N SER A 66 6.13 8.02 10.17
CA SER A 66 5.88 8.00 11.62
C SER A 66 4.96 6.87 12.08
N ARG A 67 4.11 6.36 11.17
CA ARG A 67 3.15 5.27 11.45
C ARG A 67 3.73 3.89 11.19
N LEU A 68 4.76 3.82 10.34
CA LEU A 68 5.38 2.58 9.93
C LEU A 68 6.53 2.18 10.87
N ASP A 69 6.62 0.90 11.18
CA ASP A 69 7.78 0.35 11.88
C ASP A 69 9.03 0.28 10.97
N LEU A 70 10.13 -0.31 11.46
CA LEU A 70 11.35 -0.43 10.65
C LEU A 70 11.19 -1.35 9.43
N GLN A 71 10.50 -2.48 9.60
CA GLN A 71 10.31 -3.46 8.55
C GLN A 71 9.38 -2.90 7.46
N GLU A 72 8.30 -2.25 7.87
CA GLU A 72 7.33 -1.61 6.97
C GLU A 72 7.97 -0.46 6.18
N ARG A 73 8.81 0.36 6.83
CA ARG A 73 9.60 1.40 6.12
C ARG A 73 10.57 0.81 5.10
N GLN A 74 11.18 -0.34 5.40
CA GLN A 74 12.05 -1.01 4.45
C GLN A 74 11.26 -1.45 3.21
N ILE A 75 10.08 -2.05 3.39
CA ILE A 75 9.19 -2.44 2.28
C ILE A 75 8.84 -1.24 1.41
N ILE A 76 8.40 -0.13 2.00
CA ILE A 76 8.05 1.08 1.25
C ILE A 76 9.27 1.69 0.55
N THR A 77 10.44 1.65 1.19
CA THR A 77 11.70 2.12 0.58
C THR A 77 12.10 1.26 -0.61
N ASP A 78 12.00 -0.07 -0.48
CA ASP A 78 12.31 -1.00 -1.57
C ASP A 78 11.32 -0.79 -2.73
N LEU A 79 10.03 -0.57 -2.45
CA LEU A 79 9.06 -0.18 -3.47
C LEU A 79 9.46 1.13 -4.14
N LEU A 80 9.77 2.19 -3.39
CA LEU A 80 10.20 3.48 -3.95
C LEU A 80 11.42 3.36 -4.87
N LEU A 81 12.40 2.55 -4.48
CA LEU A 81 13.66 2.38 -5.22
C LEU A 81 13.49 1.55 -6.49
N ASN A 82 12.60 0.56 -6.47
CA ASN A 82 12.47 -0.41 -7.56
C ASN A 82 11.23 -0.18 -8.45
N TYR A 83 10.27 0.62 -8.01
CA TYR A 83 9.07 0.93 -8.80
C TYR A 83 9.41 1.94 -9.90
N THR A 84 9.35 1.48 -11.14
CA THR A 84 9.59 2.28 -12.35
C THR A 84 8.31 2.66 -13.10
N GLY A 85 7.15 2.46 -12.48
CA GLY A 85 5.84 2.53 -13.12
C GLY A 85 5.30 1.15 -13.49
N TRP A 86 4.05 1.14 -13.97
CA TRP A 86 3.41 -0.02 -14.58
C TRP A 86 3.51 0.05 -16.10
#